data_AF-A0A1H9CXV0-F1
#
_entry.id   AF-A0A1H9CXV0-F1
#
_cell.length_a   1.000
_cell.length_b   1.000
_cell.length_c   1.000
_cell.angle_alpha   90.00
_cell.angle_beta   90.00
_cell.angle_gamma   90.00
#
_symmetry.space_group_name_H-M   'P 1'
#
loop_
_entity.id
_entity.type
_entity.pdbx_description
1 polymer ?
#
loop_
_entity_poly.entity_id
_entity_poly.type
_entity_poly.pdbx_seq_one_letter_code
_entity_poly.pdbx_strand_id
1 'polypeptide(L)' 'MKSLEEALKHKVGLGTAPLGNMFRDVPEEEAQKTIQTAWDQGIRYFDTALFMEQV' A
#
# COMPACT_ATOMS: atom_id res chain seq x y z
N MET A 1 -13.97 -5.15 16.06
CA MET A 1 -12.92 -4.84 15.08
C MET A 1 -12.42 -6.18 14.56
N LYS A 2 -12.42 -6.44 13.24
CA LYS A 2 -11.91 -7.72 12.70
C LYS A 2 -10.39 -7.77 12.88
N SER A 3 -9.83 -8.95 13.13
CA SER A 3 -8.37 -9.09 13.18
C SER A 3 -7.76 -8.93 11.78
N LEU A 4 -6.47 -8.58 11.71
CA LEU A 4 -5.75 -8.51 10.44
C LEU A 4 -5.81 -9.86 9.69
N GLU A 5 -5.65 -10.96 10.43
CA GLU A 5 -5.74 -12.31 9.88
C GLU A 5 -7.11 -12.61 9.25
N GLU A 6 -8.21 -12.13 9.85
CA GLU A 6 -9.55 -12.28 9.28
C GLU A 6 -9.77 -11.42 8.03
N ALA A 7 -9.19 -10.22 7.98
CA ALA A 7 -9.24 -9.35 6.81
C ALA A 7 -8.51 -10.00 5.62
N LEU A 8 -7.36 -10.62 5.88
CA LEU A 8 -6.55 -11.31 4.86
C LEU A 8 -7.21 -12.58 4.29
N LYS A 9 -8.27 -13.11 4.92
CA LYS A 9 -9.07 -14.22 4.34
C LYS A 9 -9.93 -13.77 3.15
N HIS A 10 -10.07 -12.47 2.93
CA HIS A 10 -10.86 -11.90 1.83
C HIS A 10 -9.94 -11.27 0.78
N LYS A 11 -10.47 -10.97 -0.41
CA LYS A 11 -9.73 -10.20 -1.41
C LYS A 11 -9.48 -8.79 -0.85
N VAL A 12 -8.20 -8.45 -0.69
CA VAL A 12 -7.74 -7.13 -0.23
C VAL A 12 -6.95 -6.43 -1.34
N GLY A 13 -6.96 -5.09 -1.32
CA GLY A 13 -6.14 -4.23 -2.17
C GLY A 13 -5.27 -3.30 -1.32
N LEU A 14 -4.22 -2.74 -1.93
CA LEU A 14 -3.29 -1.81 -1.30
C LEU A 14 -3.52 -0.39 -1.81
N GLY A 15 -3.85 0.55 -0.91
CA GLY A 15 -3.84 1.99 -1.22
C GLY A 15 -2.42 2.54 -1.17
N THR A 16 -2.01 3.29 -2.19
CA THR A 16 -0.63 3.76 -2.33
C THR A 16 -0.42 5.22 -1.94
N ALA A 17 -1.46 5.93 -1.48
CA ALA A 17 -1.34 7.35 -1.10
C ALA A 17 -0.20 7.66 -0.11
N PRO A 18 0.01 6.87 0.98
CA PRO A 18 1.13 7.12 1.88
C PRO A 18 2.51 6.98 1.22
N LEU A 19 2.63 6.14 0.18
CA LEU A 19 3.89 5.91 -0.54
C LEU A 19 4.26 7.09 -1.43
N GLY A 20 3.29 7.94 -1.80
CA GLY A 20 3.51 9.18 -2.55
C GLY A 20 3.88 10.38 -1.67
N ASN A 21 4.20 10.15 -0.39
CA ASN A 21 4.51 11.17 0.61
C ASN A 21 3.33 12.01 1.13
N MET A 22 2.07 11.59 0.94
CA MET A 22 0.88 12.35 1.37
C MET A 22 0.89 12.78 2.86
N PHE A 23 1.54 12.02 3.74
CA PHE A 23 1.57 12.30 5.19
C PHE A 23 2.97 12.56 5.75
N ARG A 24 3.97 11.88 5.21
CA ARG A 24 5.39 12.00 5.58
C ARG A 24 6.22 11.61 4.38
N ASP A 25 7.49 11.99 4.40
CA ASP A 25 8.46 11.42 3.48
C ASP A 25 8.62 9.92 3.71
N VAL A 26 8.50 9.16 2.62
CA VAL A 26 8.74 7.74 2.50
C VAL A 26 9.91 7.56 1.52
N PRO A 27 11.04 6.97 1.97
CA PRO A 27 12.14 6.66 1.07
C PRO A 27 11.69 5.74 -0.06
N GLU A 28 12.19 6.01 -1.28
CA GLU A 28 11.86 5.21 -2.48
C GLU A 28 12.07 3.71 -2.27
N GLU A 29 13.17 3.32 -1.60
CA GLU A 29 13.46 1.92 -1.31
C GLU A 29 12.40 1.27 -0.40
N GLU A 30 11.86 2.02 0.57
CA GLU A 30 10.79 1.55 1.46
C GLU A 30 9.48 1.39 0.69
N ALA A 31 9.15 2.33 -0.19
CA ALA A 31 7.99 2.25 -1.06
C ALA A 31 8.07 1.03 -1.99
N GLN A 32 9.20 0.82 -2.65
CA GLN A 32 9.43 -0.34 -3.51
C GLN A 32 9.34 -1.67 -2.75
N LYS A 33 9.98 -1.77 -1.57
CA LYS A 33 9.89 -2.97 -0.73
C LYS A 33 8.46 -3.27 -0.29
N THR A 34 7.66 -2.23 -0.02
CA THR A 34 6.25 -2.38 0.35
C THR A 34 5.44 -2.96 -0.80
N ILE A 35 5.59 -2.43 -2.01
CA ILE A 35 4.92 -2.93 -3.21
C ILE A 35 5.34 -4.37 -3.51
N GLN A 36 6.65 -4.66 -3.46
CA GLN A 36 7.18 -6.00 -3.70
C GLN A 36 6.61 -7.00 -2.69
N THR A 37 6.61 -6.65 -1.40
CA THR A 37 6.06 -7.51 -0.35
C THR A 37 4.57 -7.78 -0.56
N ALA A 38 3.79 -6.73 -0.89
CA ALA A 38 2.37 -6.88 -1.20
C ALA A 38 2.14 -7.83 -2.38
N TRP A 39 2.95 -7.71 -3.44
CA TRP A 39 2.91 -8.60 -4.59
C TRP A 39 3.22 -10.05 -4.23
N ASP A 40 4.28 -10.28 -3.44
CA ASP A 40 4.70 -11.62 -3.01
C ASP A 40 3.67 -12.29 -2.10
N GLN A 41 2.94 -11.49 -1.30
CA GLN A 41 1.82 -11.96 -0.47
C GLN A 41 0.49 -12.13 -1.23
N GLY A 42 0.50 -11.93 -2.56
CA GLY A 42 -0.67 -12.21 -3.41
C GLY A 42 -1.64 -11.05 -3.59
N ILE A 43 -1.32 -9.82 -3.14
CA ILE A 43 -2.12 -8.64 -3.45
C ILE A 43 -2.02 -8.33 -4.95
N ARG A 44 -3.17 -8.09 -5.59
CA ARG A 44 -3.25 -7.83 -7.04
C ARG A 44 -4.06 -6.58 -7.41
N TYR A 45 -4.60 -5.87 -6.42
CA TYR A 45 -5.28 -4.59 -6.60
C TYR A 45 -4.52 -3.50 -5.87
N PHE A 46 -4.13 -2.47 -6.62
CA PHE A 46 -3.41 -1.30 -6.11
C PHE A 46 -4.23 -0.06 -6.47
N ASP A 47 -4.58 0.72 -5.46
CA ASP A 47 -5.31 1.97 -5.61
C ASP A 47 -4.29 3.12 -5.67
N THR A 48 -4.25 3.80 -6.81
CA THR A 48 -3.24 4.82 -7.17
C THR A 48 -3.90 6.02 -7.84
N ALA A 49 -3.20 7.15 -7.88
CA ALA A 49 -3.62 8.39 -8.52
C ALA A 49 -2.40 9.13 -9.07
N LEU A 50 -2.66 10.11 -9.95
CA LEU A 50 -1.60 10.94 -10.55
C LEU A 50 -0.81 11.74 -9.50
N PHE A 51 -1.49 12.20 -8.44
CA PHE A 51 -0.91 12.97 -7.35
C PHE A 51 -1.26 12.32 -6.03
N MET A 52 -0.25 11.86 -5.30
CA MET A 52 -0.35 11.21 -3.99
C MET A 52 0.57 11.92 -2.97
N GLU A 53 0.96 13.15 -3.28
CA GLU A 53 1.88 14.00 -2.51
C GLU A 53 1.14 14.99 -1.60
N GLN A 54 1.88 15.65 -0.72
CA GLN A 54 1.34 16.73 0.10
C GLN A 54 0.96 17.91 -0.81
N VAL A 55 -0.25 18.46 -0.61
CA VAL A 55 -0.66 19.75 -1.19
C VAL A 55 -0.03 20.92 -0.46
#